data_AF-A0AAC9AQY4-F1
#
_entry.id   AF-A0AAC9AQY4-F1
#
_cell.length_a   1.000
_cell.length_b   1.000
_cell.length_c   1.000
_cell.angle_alpha   90.00
_cell.angle_beta   90.00
_cell.angle_gamma   90.00
#
_symmetry.space_group_name_H-M   'P 1'
#
loop_
_entity.id
_entity.type
_entity.pdbx_description
1 polymer ?
#
loop_
_entity_poly.entity_id
_entity_poly.type
_entity_poly.pdbx_seq_one_letter_code
_entity_poly.pdbx_strand_id
1 'polypeptide(L)'
;MAGRGRPQFKPTPALRRKVEELVSCGMSKDECARAIGCSTPTLEKYFEEELANGVAKKRAEVIGLLYREAKKGNVTAQKKLEEMTRVAAAAESVNARSGTTPAPQERAAPKLGKKEERQAAAGRVGGKYAPPEPPKLVVDNR
;
A
#
# COMPACT_ATOMS: atom_id res chain seq x y z
N MET A 1 37.59 4.40 -32.70
CA MET A 1 36.21 4.00 -32.35
C MET A 1 36.06 4.04 -30.83
N ALA A 2 35.57 5.15 -30.27
CA ALA A 2 35.13 5.20 -28.86
C ALA A 2 34.03 4.14 -28.69
N GLY A 3 33.94 3.30 -27.68
CA GLY A 3 34.62 3.16 -26.40
C GLY A 3 33.70 2.19 -25.66
N ARG A 4 34.03 0.90 -25.60
CA ARG A 4 33.05 -0.14 -25.27
C ARG A 4 32.82 -0.18 -23.76
N GLY A 5 31.89 0.63 -23.29
CA GLY A 5 31.45 0.65 -21.89
C GLY A 5 30.97 -0.72 -21.39
N ARG A 6 30.88 -0.87 -20.07
CA ARG A 6 30.40 -2.11 -19.42
C ARG A 6 29.05 -2.52 -20.04
N PRO A 7 28.89 -3.79 -20.46
CA PRO A 7 27.65 -4.23 -21.10
C PRO A 7 26.45 -3.95 -20.20
N GLN A 8 25.34 -3.55 -20.83
CA GLN A 8 24.09 -3.30 -20.12
C GLN A 8 23.61 -4.58 -19.42
N PHE A 9 23.18 -4.43 -18.17
CA PHE A 9 22.62 -5.52 -17.38
C PHE A 9 21.36 -6.07 -18.06
N LYS A 10 21.28 -7.40 -18.21
CA LYS A 10 20.13 -8.09 -18.80
C LYS A 10 19.45 -8.96 -17.73
N PRO A 11 18.24 -8.60 -17.26
CA PRO A 11 17.51 -9.43 -16.31
C PRO A 11 17.04 -10.71 -17.00
N THR A 12 17.50 -11.86 -16.52
CA THR A 12 17.02 -13.17 -16.98
C THR A 12 15.85 -13.64 -16.11
N PRO A 13 14.98 -14.53 -16.61
CA PRO A 13 13.89 -15.11 -15.81
C PRO A 13 14.39 -15.83 -14.54
N ALA A 14 15.56 -16.46 -14.61
CA ALA A 14 16.20 -17.10 -13.46
C ALA A 14 16.59 -16.09 -12.38
N LEU A 15 17.15 -14.94 -12.79
CA LEU A 15 17.48 -13.85 -11.86
C LEU A 15 16.22 -13.25 -11.24
N ARG A 16 15.14 -13.08 -12.02
CA ARG A 16 13.85 -12.59 -11.51
C ARG A 16 13.31 -13.49 -10.40
N ARG A 17 13.25 -14.80 -10.64
CA ARG A 17 12.84 -15.79 -9.60
C ARG A 17 13.71 -15.73 -8.36
N LYS A 18 15.03 -15.62 -8.55
CA LYS A 18 15.98 -15.49 -7.44
C LYS A 18 15.72 -14.22 -6.62
N VAL A 19 15.44 -13.08 -7.26
CA VAL A 19 15.09 -11.84 -6.55
C VAL A 19 13.80 -12.02 -5.74
N GLU A 20 12.76 -12.63 -6.32
CA GLU A 20 11.50 -12.89 -5.58
C GLU A 20 11.75 -13.76 -4.34
N GLU A 21 12.57 -14.81 -4.46
CA GLU A 21 12.95 -15.69 -3.35
C GLU A 21 13.70 -14.94 -2.25
N LEU A 22 14.73 -14.17 -2.60
CA LEU A 22 15.53 -13.41 -1.63
C LEU A 22 14.68 -12.37 -0.86
N VAL A 23 13.82 -11.65 -1.59
CA VAL A 23 12.92 -10.65 -1.01
C VAL A 23 11.87 -11.33 -0.12
N SER A 24 11.35 -12.50 -0.51
CA SER A 24 10.40 -13.25 0.33
C SER A 24 10.99 -13.72 1.65
N CYS A 25 12.31 -13.95 1.70
CA CYS A 25 13.06 -14.28 2.91
C CYS A 25 13.38 -13.05 3.78
N GLY A 26 12.98 -11.84 3.36
CA GLY A 26 13.19 -10.60 4.12
C GLY A 26 14.56 -9.96 3.91
N MET A 27 15.31 -10.33 2.87
CA MET A 27 16.59 -9.67 2.57
C MET A 27 16.38 -8.21 2.16
N SER A 28 17.31 -7.35 2.57
CA SER A 28 17.35 -5.95 2.13
C SER A 28 17.69 -5.84 0.63
N LYS A 29 17.36 -4.70 0.02
CA LYS A 29 17.69 -4.41 -1.39
C LYS A 29 19.19 -4.50 -1.66
N ASP A 30 20.01 -4.03 -0.73
CA ASP A 30 21.48 -4.08 -0.85
C ASP A 30 22.02 -5.50 -0.79
N GLU A 31 21.50 -6.34 0.10
CA GLU A 31 21.85 -7.76 0.16
C GLU A 31 21.41 -8.51 -1.10
N CYS A 32 20.21 -8.22 -1.60
CA CYS A 32 19.71 -8.78 -2.85
C CYS A 32 20.61 -8.36 -4.03
N ALA A 33 20.98 -7.08 -4.12
CA ALA A 33 21.85 -6.57 -5.18
C ALA A 33 23.22 -7.27 -5.17
N ARG A 34 23.81 -7.45 -3.97
CA ARG A 34 25.05 -8.21 -3.77
C ARG A 34 24.90 -9.67 -4.19
N ALA A 35 23.82 -10.34 -3.83
CA ALA A 35 23.55 -11.74 -4.17
C ALA A 35 23.33 -11.97 -5.68
N ILE A 36 22.86 -10.95 -6.39
CA ILE A 36 22.67 -10.95 -7.85
C ILE A 36 23.93 -10.50 -8.60
N GLY A 37 24.85 -9.80 -7.92
CA GLY A 37 26.06 -9.25 -8.53
C GLY A 37 25.84 -7.95 -9.31
N CYS A 38 24.87 -7.14 -8.89
CA CYS A 38 24.56 -5.84 -9.49
C CYS A 38 24.56 -4.71 -8.45
N SER A 39 24.47 -3.45 -8.90
CA SER A 39 24.30 -2.33 -7.98
C SER A 39 22.84 -2.17 -7.57
N THR A 40 22.58 -1.61 -6.38
CA THR A 40 21.22 -1.35 -5.87
C THR A 40 20.34 -0.57 -6.87
N PRO A 41 20.82 0.50 -7.55
CA PRO A 41 20.03 1.18 -8.58
C PRO A 41 19.74 0.32 -9.80
N THR A 42 20.63 -0.62 -10.14
CA THR A 42 20.39 -1.58 -11.22
C THR A 42 19.30 -2.57 -10.82
N LEU A 43 19.32 -3.04 -9.57
CA LEU A 43 18.30 -3.94 -9.05
C LEU A 43 16.91 -3.29 -9.12
N GLU A 44 16.78 -2.06 -8.61
CA GLU A 44 15.51 -1.32 -8.61
C GLU A 44 14.99 -1.05 -10.02
N LYS A 45 15.88 -0.73 -10.97
CA LYS A 45 15.50 -0.46 -12.36
C LYS A 45 14.95 -1.68 -13.10
N TYR A 46 15.51 -2.87 -12.88
CA TYR A 46 15.18 -4.06 -13.68
C TYR A 46 14.24 -5.05 -12.97
N PHE A 47 14.17 -4.99 -11.63
CA PHE A 47 13.42 -5.92 -10.79
C PHE A 47 12.36 -5.23 -9.90
N GLU A 48 11.81 -4.11 -10.36
CA GLU A 48 10.75 -3.38 -9.63
C GLU A 48 9.58 -4.28 -9.22
N GLU A 49 9.08 -5.08 -10.15
CA GLU A 49 7.92 -5.94 -9.92
C GLU A 49 8.22 -7.02 -8.87
N GLU A 50 9.41 -7.62 -8.92
CA GLU A 50 9.86 -8.63 -7.96
C GLU A 50 10.09 -8.03 -6.57
N LEU A 51 10.59 -6.80 -6.50
CA LEU A 51 10.77 -6.08 -5.23
C LEU A 51 9.42 -5.68 -4.61
N ALA A 52 8.47 -5.26 -5.42
CA ALA A 52 7.15 -4.85 -4.95
C ALA A 52 6.26 -6.05 -4.58
N ASN A 53 6.23 -7.09 -5.42
CA ASN A 53 5.25 -8.17 -5.33
C ASN A 53 5.87 -9.54 -5.02
N GLY A 54 7.20 -9.67 -4.97
CA GLY A 54 7.89 -10.95 -4.78
C GLY A 54 7.50 -11.66 -3.48
N VAL A 55 7.34 -10.92 -2.38
CA VAL A 55 6.87 -11.47 -1.11
C VAL A 55 5.49 -12.12 -1.27
N ALA A 56 4.55 -11.40 -1.88
CA ALA A 56 3.18 -11.89 -2.06
C ALA A 56 3.14 -13.10 -3.00
N LYS A 57 3.87 -13.05 -4.12
CA LYS A 57 3.95 -14.15 -5.10
C LYS A 57 4.50 -15.43 -4.46
N LYS A 58 5.65 -15.34 -3.78
CA LYS A 58 6.28 -16.51 -3.14
C LYS A 58 5.46 -17.04 -1.97
N ARG A 59 4.82 -16.15 -1.20
CA ARG A 59 3.88 -16.56 -0.15
C ARG A 59 2.69 -17.33 -0.73
N ALA A 60 2.13 -16.89 -1.84
CA ALA A 60 1.03 -17.60 -2.52
C ALA A 60 1.48 -18.99 -3.02
N GLU A 61 2.69 -19.12 -3.55
CA GLU A 61 3.28 -20.40 -3.96
C GLU A 61 3.40 -21.38 -2.78
N VAL A 62 3.93 -20.92 -1.64
CA VAL A 62 4.04 -21.72 -0.41
C VAL A 62 2.67 -22.14 0.12
N ILE A 63 1.69 -21.23 0.13
CA ILE A 63 0.31 -21.54 0.52
C ILE A 63 -0.28 -22.62 -0.40
N GLY A 64 -0.06 -22.52 -1.71
CA GLY A 64 -0.51 -23.53 -2.67
C GLY A 64 0.14 -24.90 -2.45
N LEU A 65 1.41 -24.95 -2.07
CA LEU A 65 2.08 -26.18 -1.65
C LEU A 65 1.46 -26.77 -0.37
N LEU A 66 1.20 -25.93 0.64
CA LEU A 66 0.57 -26.35 1.89
C LEU A 66 -0.83 -26.92 1.66
N TYR A 67 -1.65 -26.29 0.82
CA TYR A 67 -2.97 -26.84 0.49
C TYR A 67 -2.89 -28.19 -0.24
N ARG A 68 -1.93 -28.36 -1.15
CA ARG A 68 -1.73 -29.65 -1.83
C ARG A 68 -1.36 -30.75 -0.83
N GLU A 69 -0.47 -30.48 0.12
CA GLU A 69 -0.08 -31.45 1.14
C GLU A 69 -1.19 -31.70 2.17
N ALA A 70 -1.92 -30.66 2.57
CA ALA A 70 -3.06 -30.79 3.48
C ALA A 70 -4.17 -31.67 2.88
N LYS A 71 -4.43 -31.55 1.56
CA LYS A 71 -5.38 -32.42 0.84
C LYS A 71 -4.97 -33.88 0.81
N LYS A 72 -3.66 -34.18 0.88
CA LYS A 72 -3.14 -35.56 0.98
C LYS A 72 -3.21 -36.13 2.40
N GLY A 73 -3.72 -35.37 3.38
CA GLY A 73 -3.81 -35.81 4.77
C GLY A 73 -2.60 -35.46 5.64
N ASN A 74 -1.70 -34.58 5.18
CA ASN A 74 -0.59 -34.11 6.03
C ASN A 74 -1.13 -33.21 7.16
N VAL A 75 -1.20 -33.75 8.37
CA VAL A 75 -1.74 -33.07 9.56
C VAL A 75 -0.92 -31.83 9.92
N THR A 76 0.38 -31.82 9.70
CA THR A 76 1.23 -30.64 9.96
C THR A 76 0.87 -29.49 9.02
N ALA A 77 0.64 -29.78 7.74
CA ALA A 77 0.20 -28.78 6.78
C ALA A 77 -1.20 -28.23 7.13
N GLN A 78 -2.13 -29.11 7.53
CA GLN A 78 -3.47 -28.72 7.99
C GLN A 78 -3.42 -27.79 9.20
N LYS A 79 -2.63 -28.14 10.23
CA LYS A 79 -2.44 -27.31 11.42
C LYS A 79 -1.86 -25.94 11.07
N LYS A 80 -0.90 -25.88 10.13
CA LYS A 80 -0.30 -24.60 9.71
C LYS A 80 -1.31 -23.72 8.97
N LEU A 81 -2.16 -24.30 8.11
CA LEU A 81 -3.25 -23.58 7.43
C LEU A 81 -4.29 -23.05 8.44
N GLU A 82 -4.64 -23.86 9.43
CA GLU A 82 -5.56 -23.44 10.50
C GLU A 82 -4.99 -22.28 11.30
N GLU A 83 -3.72 -22.35 11.70
CA GLU A 83 -3.00 -21.28 12.39
C GLU A 83 -3.02 -19.97 11.57
N MET A 84 -2.69 -20.04 10.28
CA MET A 84 -2.73 -18.87 9.40
C MET A 84 -4.14 -18.27 9.31
N THR A 85 -5.17 -19.11 9.25
CA THR A 85 -6.57 -18.67 9.20
C THR A 85 -6.97 -17.97 10.50
N ARG A 86 -6.57 -18.51 11.65
CA ARG A 86 -6.79 -17.90 12.97
C ARG A 86 -6.11 -16.54 13.09
N VAL A 87 -4.85 -16.43 12.65
CA VAL A 87 -4.10 -15.15 12.67
C VAL A 87 -4.75 -14.11 11.77
N ALA A 88 -5.22 -14.49 10.58
CA ALA A 88 -5.93 -13.59 9.67
C ALA A 88 -7.22 -13.03 10.32
N ALA A 89 -8.06 -13.91 10.88
CA ALA A 89 -9.28 -13.49 11.58
C ALA A 89 -8.98 -12.57 12.78
N ALA A 90 -7.91 -12.86 13.52
CA ALA A 90 -7.47 -12.00 14.63
C ALA A 90 -7.04 -10.60 14.13
N ALA A 91 -6.27 -10.53 13.04
CA ALA A 91 -5.87 -9.26 12.44
C ALA A 91 -7.08 -8.44 11.96
N GLU A 92 -8.06 -9.07 11.32
CA GLU A 92 -9.32 -8.43 10.92
C GLU A 92 -10.10 -7.88 12.12
N SER A 93 -10.18 -8.65 13.21
CA SER A 93 -10.85 -8.21 14.44
C SER A 93 -10.17 -7.01 15.11
N VAL A 94 -8.84 -6.88 14.97
CA VAL A 94 -8.07 -5.73 15.46
C VAL A 94 -8.29 -4.51 14.57
N ASN A 95 -8.29 -4.69 13.24
CA ASN A 95 -8.55 -3.61 12.29
C ASN A 95 -9.98 -3.05 12.44
N ALA A 96 -10.97 -3.93 12.60
CA ALA A 96 -12.37 -3.54 12.82
C ALA A 96 -12.56 -2.75 14.13
N ARG A 97 -11.86 -3.12 15.20
CA ARG A 97 -11.92 -2.41 16.50
C ARG A 97 -11.14 -1.10 16.51
N SER A 98 -10.07 -1.00 15.74
CA SER A 98 -9.23 0.20 15.66
C SER A 98 -9.77 1.26 14.68
N GLY A 99 -10.91 1.01 14.02
CA GLY A 99 -11.46 1.91 13.01
C GLY A 99 -10.56 2.07 11.77
N THR A 100 -9.52 1.24 11.63
CA THR A 100 -8.66 1.16 10.44
C THR A 100 -9.31 0.22 9.42
N THR A 101 -10.58 0.47 9.11
CA THR A 101 -11.16 -0.04 7.89
C THR A 101 -10.65 0.88 6.78
N PRO A 102 -9.90 0.41 5.77
CA PRO A 102 -9.71 1.22 4.58
C PRO A 102 -11.10 1.40 3.97
N ALA A 103 -11.71 2.56 4.21
CA ALA A 103 -12.89 2.96 3.47
C ALA A 103 -12.56 2.83 1.97
N PRO A 104 -13.50 2.36 1.12
CA PRO A 104 -13.34 2.47 -0.32
C PRO A 104 -12.86 3.87 -0.65
N GLN A 105 -11.76 3.99 -1.39
CA GLN A 105 -11.20 5.28 -1.80
C GLN A 105 -12.17 5.94 -2.79
N GLU A 106 -13.27 6.50 -2.28
CA GLU A 106 -13.90 7.62 -2.93
C GLU A 106 -12.93 8.79 -2.84
N ARG A 107 -12.67 9.36 -4.02
CA ARG A 107 -11.74 10.47 -4.25
C ARG A 107 -12.01 11.55 -3.21
N ALA A 108 -11.14 11.64 -2.21
CA ALA A 108 -11.26 12.65 -1.18
C ALA A 108 -11.25 14.03 -1.85
N ALA A 109 -12.39 14.72 -1.80
CA ALA A 109 -12.46 16.14 -2.07
C ALA A 109 -11.40 16.84 -1.20
N PRO A 110 -10.71 17.88 -1.73
CA PRO A 110 -9.62 18.52 -1.02
C PRO A 110 -10.12 19.00 0.35
N LYS A 111 -9.48 18.51 1.42
CA LYS A 111 -9.78 18.92 2.79
C LYS A 111 -9.51 20.42 2.90
N LEU A 112 -10.59 21.20 2.94
CA LEU A 112 -10.57 22.64 3.15
C LEU A 112 -9.79 22.94 4.44
N GLY A 113 -8.89 23.93 4.41
CA GLY A 113 -7.99 24.16 5.53
C GLY A 113 -8.76 24.49 6.82
N LYS A 114 -8.22 24.14 7.99
CA LYS A 114 -8.81 24.46 9.31
C LYS A 114 -9.22 25.92 9.49
N LYS A 115 -8.69 26.84 8.68
CA LYS A 115 -9.05 28.26 8.65
C LYS A 115 -10.38 28.52 7.92
N GLU A 116 -10.57 27.91 6.76
CA GLU A 116 -11.80 28.06 5.97
C GLU A 116 -12.98 27.33 6.61
N GLU A 117 -12.75 26.17 7.23
CA GLU A 117 -13.79 25.44 7.95
C GLU A 117 -14.33 26.24 9.16
N ARG A 118 -13.43 26.96 9.87
CA ARG A 118 -13.82 27.88 10.94
C ARG A 118 -14.58 29.09 10.42
N GLN A 119 -14.23 29.59 9.25
CA GLN A 119 -14.88 30.75 8.63
C GLN A 119 -16.29 30.39 8.11
N ALA A 120 -16.43 29.20 7.53
CA ALA A 120 -17.72 28.63 7.13
C ALA A 120 -18.62 28.33 8.33
N ALA A 121 -18.06 27.84 9.45
CA ALA A 121 -18.79 27.64 10.70
C ALA A 121 -19.27 28.96 11.30
N ALA A 122 -18.44 30.02 11.27
CA ALA A 122 -18.82 31.35 11.72
C ALA A 122 -19.96 31.96 10.89
N GLY A 123 -19.96 31.74 9.57
CA GLY A 123 -21.06 32.17 8.69
C GLY A 123 -22.38 31.42 8.89
N ARG A 124 -22.38 30.29 9.62
CA ARG A 124 -23.57 29.47 9.91
C ARG A 124 -24.14 29.69 11.31
N VAL A 125 -23.65 30.67 12.07
CA VAL A 125 -24.20 30.99 13.38
C VAL A 125 -25.53 31.73 13.20
N GLY A 126 -26.65 31.01 13.38
CA GLY A 126 -28.00 31.55 13.38
C GLY A 126 -28.58 31.72 14.80
N GLY A 127 -29.72 32.41 14.91
CA GLY A 127 -30.42 32.62 16.18
C GLY A 127 -29.96 33.88 16.92
N LYS A 128 -29.76 33.79 18.24
CA LYS A 128 -29.47 34.93 19.13
C LYS A 128 -28.21 35.74 18.78
N TYR A 129 -27.35 35.21 17.93
CA TYR A 129 -26.08 35.79 17.51
C TYR A 129 -26.00 36.05 16.00
N ALA A 130 -27.14 36.04 15.31
CA ALA A 130 -27.18 36.34 13.88
C ALA A 130 -26.80 37.82 13.63
N PRO A 131 -26.04 38.13 12.56
CA PRO A 131 -25.78 39.52 12.18
C PRO A 131 -27.09 40.22 11.77
N PRO A 132 -27.25 41.52 12.09
CA PRO A 132 -28.46 42.28 11.74
C PRO A 132 -28.62 42.39 10.22
N GLU A 133 -29.88 42.46 9.76
CA GLU A 133 -30.16 42.66 8.34
C GLU A 133 -29.53 43.97 7.83
N PRO A 134 -28.90 43.96 6.64
CA PRO A 134 -28.33 45.18 6.07
C PRO A 134 -29.44 46.21 5.80
N PRO A 135 -29.15 47.51 5.97
CA PRO A 135 -30.13 48.57 5.74
C PRO A 135 -30.63 48.52 4.29
N LYS A 136 -31.96 48.55 4.11
CA LYS A 136 -32.58 48.63 2.79
C LYS A 136 -32.26 49.98 2.17
N LEU A 137 -31.43 49.97 1.13
CA LEU A 137 -31.13 51.16 0.34
C LEU A 137 -32.34 51.47 -0.55
N VAL A 138 -33.21 52.37 -0.10
CA VAL A 138 -34.27 52.93 -0.96
C VAL A 138 -33.62 54.03 -1.78
N VAL A 139 -33.28 53.73 -3.03
CA VAL A 139 -32.81 54.73 -3.98
C VAL A 139 -34.01 55.12 -4.85
N ASP A 140 -34.70 56.19 -4.46
CA ASP A 140 -35.67 56.86 -5.32
C ASP A 140 -34.91 57.74 -6.33
N ASN A 141 -34.57 57.16 -7.48
CA ASN A 141 -34.13 57.95 -8.64
C ASN A 141 -35.36 58.36 -9.45
N ARG A 142 -35.78 59.61 -9.25
CA ARG A 142 -36.79 60.28 -10.07
C ARG A 142 -36.17 61.41 -10.88
#